data_AF-A0A0A2MHS1-F1
#
_entry.id   AF-A0A0A2MHS1-F1
#
_cell.length_a   1.000
_cell.length_b   1.000
_cell.length_c   1.000
_cell.angle_alpha   90.00
_cell.angle_beta   90.00
_cell.angle_gamma   90.00
#
_symmetry.space_group_name_H-M   'P 1'
#
loop_
_entity.id
_entity.type
_entity.pdbx_description
1 polymer ?
#
loop_
_entity_poly.entity_id
_entity_poly.type
_entity_poly.pdbx_seq_one_letter_code
_entity_poly.pdbx_strand_id
1 'polypeptide(L)'
;MENLTNYFLQLEYFKRLRFEYMNILERIGYRDGSAYDAQTEYDQFSAVQAKLQQNFIKISTNDLPLVIGIVGSFNTGKSSLINSLIGSEFLIMADKSATRKITILTYKDGNTFRIFQHDKDGTILEINYEAYIQTGAHQHKGALAGESDDNVSHFEVQYPCPFIKDFQIVDTPGFSSMSTRDDEITRDYLDQADLLLWTFDAGKGAVNDIELGLLRNIKNKRVIAVINRIDDLAPSQRAQVISKISGDFSFYLVFPYSALNVLTYQQDLTYNAGVKKKALKKMSDFLDAGKDLSMNCGDGFISLKEQDQVIYREPLRDIDEEDEALVYYDSLMEVLKEIRTEVTQIKSDQFADELALWAAQENGFWTEMLYYAREKMDEQTEELEHLDATYEAVKELVSERAEVYYEDLVEEILNPVFNELYTIDYKSGGFLESEQYWLRKKPNTESRRQAVIDIINNAFDSFYNQLVDDYIECLEERGVDVKDNEWLVFSKHLKERFAHSSYYGVIGNFLLTIDYHLGISPAETRNIYHEKLELIMSYTYMHDFTIAFLNYIAGDVIIKLKNQHVTFYEELAQFEAKINELLDE
;
A
#
# COMPACT_ATOMS: atom_id res chain seq x y z
N MET A 1 3.70 20.16 11.18
CA MET A 1 4.26 18.91 11.75
C MET A 1 3.18 18.07 12.40
N GLU A 2 2.44 18.54 13.41
CA GLU A 2 1.31 17.77 13.97
C GLU A 2 0.21 17.45 12.93
N ASN A 3 -0.25 18.44 12.15
CA ASN A 3 -1.22 18.21 11.06
C ASN A 3 -0.71 17.15 10.07
N LEU A 4 0.58 17.21 9.77
CA LEU A 4 1.28 16.30 8.87
C LEU A 4 1.29 14.86 9.44
N THR A 5 1.57 14.67 10.73
CA THR A 5 1.51 13.36 11.38
C THR A 5 0.08 12.78 11.41
N ASN A 6 -0.94 13.62 11.60
CA ASN A 6 -2.34 13.18 11.53
C ASN A 6 -2.71 12.69 10.12
N TYR A 7 -2.31 13.40 9.07
CA TYR A 7 -2.50 12.94 7.68
C TYR A 7 -1.89 11.56 7.43
N PHE A 8 -0.72 11.27 8.00
CA PHE A 8 -0.11 9.94 7.85
C PHE A 8 -0.94 8.81 8.49
N LEU A 9 -1.48 9.06 9.69
CA LEU A 9 -2.35 8.09 10.35
C LEU A 9 -3.65 7.88 9.54
N GLN A 10 -4.20 8.95 8.99
CA GLN A 10 -5.35 8.89 8.08
C GLN A 10 -5.02 8.06 6.83
N LEU A 11 -3.85 8.23 6.20
CA LEU A 11 -3.43 7.45 5.02
C LEU A 11 -3.41 5.93 5.27
N GLU A 12 -2.81 5.49 6.38
CA GLU A 12 -2.79 4.07 6.76
C GLU A 12 -4.19 3.54 7.07
N TYR A 13 -5.05 4.40 7.62
CA TYR A 13 -6.43 4.03 7.91
C TYR A 13 -7.26 3.89 6.63
N PHE A 14 -7.16 4.82 5.67
CA PHE A 14 -7.80 4.73 4.36
C PHE A 14 -7.41 3.47 3.60
N LYS A 15 -6.13 3.06 3.66
CA LYS A 15 -5.66 1.80 3.07
C LYS A 15 -6.44 0.59 3.59
N ARG A 16 -6.62 0.51 4.91
CA ARG A 16 -7.36 -0.57 5.57
C ARG A 16 -8.83 -0.52 5.21
N LEU A 17 -9.44 0.67 5.22
CA LEU A 17 -10.84 0.86 4.85
C LEU A 17 -11.10 0.45 3.40
N ARG A 18 -10.19 0.75 2.46
CA ARG A 18 -10.31 0.32 1.05
C ARG A 18 -10.31 -1.19 0.92
N PHE A 19 -9.48 -1.88 1.69
CA PHE A 19 -9.51 -3.34 1.74
C PHE A 19 -10.81 -3.88 2.33
N GLU A 20 -11.29 -3.34 3.46
CA GLU A 20 -12.56 -3.74 4.08
C GLU A 20 -13.74 -3.54 3.11
N TYR A 21 -13.79 -2.40 2.43
CA TYR A 21 -14.82 -2.08 1.46
C TYR A 21 -14.83 -3.00 0.23
N MET A 22 -13.65 -3.31 -0.33
CA MET A 22 -13.55 -4.26 -1.44
C MET A 22 -14.09 -5.65 -1.07
N ASN A 23 -13.88 -6.10 0.17
CA ASN A 23 -14.46 -7.35 0.65
C ASN A 23 -16.00 -7.26 0.79
N ILE A 24 -16.54 -6.11 1.18
CA ILE A 24 -18.00 -5.88 1.22
C ILE A 24 -18.58 -5.98 -0.19
N LEU A 25 -17.95 -5.32 -1.18
CA LEU A 25 -18.39 -5.36 -2.58
C LEU A 25 -18.37 -6.77 -3.18
N GLU A 26 -17.31 -7.54 -2.93
CA GLU A 26 -17.24 -8.93 -3.41
C GLU A 26 -18.37 -9.79 -2.82
N ARG A 27 -18.71 -9.57 -1.54
CA ARG A 27 -19.76 -10.32 -0.83
C ARG A 27 -21.18 -9.98 -1.30
N ILE A 28 -21.44 -8.74 -1.71
CA ILE A 28 -22.75 -8.34 -2.27
C ILE A 28 -22.92 -8.75 -3.74
N GLY A 29 -22.04 -9.59 -4.28
CA GLY A 29 -22.20 -10.17 -5.61
C GLY A 29 -21.75 -9.25 -6.74
N TYR A 30 -20.84 -8.31 -6.49
CA TYR A 30 -20.18 -7.55 -7.56
C TYR A 30 -19.41 -8.50 -8.48
N ARG A 31 -20.03 -8.88 -9.60
CA ARG A 31 -19.44 -9.64 -10.71
C ARG A 31 -19.87 -9.02 -12.03
N ASP A 32 -19.45 -7.79 -12.30
CA ASP A 32 -19.56 -7.28 -13.67
C ASP A 32 -18.37 -7.79 -14.51
N GLY A 33 -18.65 -8.20 -15.74
CA GLY A 33 -17.76 -8.87 -16.69
C GLY A 33 -16.67 -7.99 -17.31
N SER A 34 -16.45 -6.78 -16.78
CA SER A 34 -15.23 -6.02 -16.99
C SER A 34 -14.36 -6.18 -15.74
N ALA A 35 -13.25 -6.90 -15.88
CA ALA A 35 -12.37 -7.25 -14.77
C ALA A 35 -11.81 -6.00 -14.08
N TYR A 36 -12.53 -5.51 -13.08
CA TYR A 36 -12.05 -4.57 -12.09
C TYR A 36 -11.21 -5.39 -11.11
N ASP A 37 -9.90 -5.45 -11.33
CA ASP A 37 -9.01 -6.18 -10.45
C ASP A 37 -8.81 -5.36 -9.17
N ALA A 38 -9.57 -5.71 -8.13
CA ALA A 38 -9.46 -5.11 -6.81
C ALA A 38 -8.02 -5.13 -6.27
N GLN A 39 -7.23 -6.14 -6.68
CA GLN A 39 -5.81 -6.21 -6.36
C GLN A 39 -5.02 -5.13 -7.11
N THR A 40 -5.28 -4.92 -8.41
CA THR A 40 -4.63 -3.87 -9.20
C THR A 40 -4.90 -2.48 -8.64
N GLU A 41 -6.14 -2.15 -8.25
CA GLU A 41 -6.44 -0.87 -7.61
C GLU A 41 -5.76 -0.70 -6.24
N TYR A 42 -5.79 -1.75 -5.42
CA TYR A 42 -5.12 -1.76 -4.12
C TYR A 42 -3.61 -1.57 -4.27
N ASP A 43 -3.01 -2.20 -5.27
CA ASP A 43 -1.58 -2.10 -5.57
C ASP A 43 -1.21 -0.68 -6.06
N GLN A 44 -2.02 -0.09 -6.93
CA GLN A 44 -1.85 1.29 -7.38
C GLN A 44 -1.96 2.28 -6.21
N PHE A 45 -2.97 2.12 -5.36
CA PHE A 45 -3.14 2.93 -4.16
C PHE A 45 -1.95 2.77 -3.21
N SER A 46 -1.52 1.53 -2.97
CA SER A 46 -0.38 1.23 -2.12
C SER A 46 0.92 1.87 -2.62
N ALA A 47 1.11 1.93 -3.95
CA ALA A 47 2.26 2.60 -4.55
C ALA A 47 2.23 4.12 -4.36
N VAL A 48 1.06 4.76 -4.56
CA VAL A 48 0.88 6.20 -4.31
C VAL A 48 1.09 6.53 -2.83
N GLN A 49 0.48 5.75 -1.94
CA GLN A 49 0.64 5.88 -0.49
C GLN A 49 2.11 5.76 -0.09
N ALA A 50 2.84 4.73 -0.56
CA ALA A 50 4.26 4.55 -0.26
C ALA A 50 5.11 5.74 -0.72
N LYS A 51 4.80 6.32 -1.89
CA LYS A 51 5.49 7.53 -2.39
C LYS A 51 5.20 8.74 -1.49
N LEU A 52 3.95 8.97 -1.10
CA LEU A 52 3.57 10.05 -0.18
C LEU A 52 4.23 9.87 1.20
N GLN A 53 4.32 8.64 1.71
CA GLN A 53 5.02 8.33 2.96
C GLN A 53 6.52 8.61 2.87
N GLN A 54 7.17 8.26 1.76
CA GLN A 54 8.59 8.59 1.57
C GLN A 54 8.81 10.12 1.53
N ASN A 55 7.96 10.86 0.83
CA ASN A 55 8.04 12.32 0.78
C ASN A 55 7.78 12.94 2.16
N PHE A 56 6.80 12.41 2.88
CA PHE A 56 6.48 12.81 4.25
C PHE A 56 7.67 12.65 5.19
N ILE A 57 8.31 11.49 5.21
CA ILE A 57 9.46 11.22 6.09
C ILE A 57 10.56 12.24 5.80
N LYS A 58 10.87 12.46 4.52
CA LYS A 58 11.88 13.44 4.07
C LYS A 58 11.56 14.86 4.53
N ILE A 59 10.30 15.29 4.49
CA ILE A 59 9.86 16.63 4.90
C ILE A 59 9.82 16.75 6.43
N SER A 60 9.24 15.76 7.10
CA SER A 60 8.97 15.76 8.54
C SER A 60 10.23 15.71 9.40
N THR A 61 11.29 15.06 8.93
CA THR A 61 12.56 15.06 9.66
C THR A 61 13.41 16.31 9.40
N ASN A 62 12.94 17.23 8.53
CA ASN A 62 13.73 18.36 8.03
C ASN A 62 15.07 17.92 7.40
N ASP A 63 15.17 16.66 7.01
CA ASP A 63 16.35 16.04 6.38
C ASP A 63 16.23 16.04 4.86
N LEU A 64 15.47 16.98 4.27
CA LEU A 64 15.63 17.28 2.85
C LEU A 64 16.85 18.18 2.69
N PRO A 65 18.01 17.63 2.29
CA PRO A 65 19.14 18.49 1.99
C PRO A 65 18.79 19.38 0.80
N LEU A 66 19.19 20.64 0.85
CA LEU A 66 19.16 21.50 -0.34
C LEU A 66 20.16 20.94 -1.34
N VAL A 67 19.70 20.59 -2.55
CA VAL A 67 20.56 20.02 -3.58
C VAL A 67 21.28 21.16 -4.31
N ILE A 68 22.60 21.22 -4.12
CA ILE A 68 23.48 22.22 -4.72
C ILE A 68 24.28 21.59 -5.85
N GLY A 69 24.03 22.04 -7.08
CA GLY A 69 24.87 21.70 -8.23
C GLY A 69 26.10 22.59 -8.31
N ILE A 70 27.30 22.01 -8.37
CA ILE A 70 28.55 22.75 -8.58
C ILE A 70 28.90 22.69 -10.07
N VAL A 71 28.90 23.86 -10.72
CA VAL A 71 28.91 24.00 -12.17
C VAL A 71 30.04 24.92 -12.61
N GLY A 72 30.60 24.71 -13.80
CA GLY A 72 31.63 25.59 -14.37
C GLY A 72 32.60 24.86 -15.30
N SER A 73 33.36 25.61 -16.10
CA SER A 73 34.36 25.04 -17.01
C SER A 73 35.41 24.18 -16.31
N PHE A 74 36.21 23.44 -17.10
CA PHE A 74 37.37 22.76 -16.55
C PHE A 74 38.37 23.75 -15.93
N ASN A 75 38.99 23.30 -14.85
CA ASN A 75 40.01 24.04 -14.11
C ASN A 75 39.53 25.43 -13.62
N THR A 76 38.27 25.55 -13.18
CA THR A 76 37.77 26.74 -12.46
C THR A 76 37.82 26.58 -10.93
N GLY A 77 38.27 25.43 -10.44
CA GLY A 77 38.39 25.14 -9.01
C GLY A 77 37.10 24.61 -8.36
N LYS A 78 36.21 23.95 -9.10
CA LYS A 78 34.99 23.28 -8.56
C LYS A 78 35.31 22.32 -7.41
N SER A 79 36.22 21.37 -7.64
CA SER A 79 36.60 20.38 -6.62
C SER A 79 37.28 21.04 -5.41
N SER A 80 38.07 22.10 -5.65
CA SER A 80 38.65 22.91 -4.57
C SER A 80 37.58 23.64 -3.75
N LEU A 81 36.57 24.21 -4.42
CA LEU A 81 35.41 24.82 -3.75
C LEU A 81 34.72 23.79 -2.87
N ILE A 82 34.40 22.60 -3.39
CA ILE A 82 33.78 21.53 -2.60
C ILE A 82 34.65 21.14 -1.41
N ASN A 83 35.94 20.91 -1.61
CA ASN A 83 36.89 20.59 -0.54
C ASN A 83 36.90 21.66 0.57
N SER A 84 36.85 22.94 0.20
CA SER A 84 36.76 24.06 1.14
C SER A 84 35.40 24.20 1.84
N LEU A 85 34.32 23.68 1.25
CA LEU A 85 33.01 23.65 1.92
C LEU A 85 32.97 22.53 2.97
N ILE A 86 33.64 21.40 2.70
CA ILE A 86 33.64 20.23 3.58
C ILE A 86 34.81 20.22 4.59
N GLY A 87 35.82 21.08 4.41
CA GLY A 87 37.01 21.16 5.27
C GLY A 87 38.04 20.06 5.09
N SER A 88 38.03 19.36 3.95
CA SER A 88 38.99 18.29 3.68
C SER A 88 39.31 18.13 2.19
N GLU A 89 40.51 17.65 1.89
CA GLU A 89 40.93 17.29 0.53
C GLU A 89 40.43 15.89 0.17
N PHE A 90 39.11 15.76 -0.01
CA PHE A 90 38.50 14.49 -0.39
C PHE A 90 38.43 14.33 -1.91
N LEU A 91 37.99 15.36 -2.63
CA LEU A 91 37.96 15.33 -4.09
C LEU A 91 39.34 15.68 -4.66
N ILE A 92 39.72 15.04 -5.77
CA ILE A 92 41.01 15.28 -6.43
C ILE A 92 41.06 16.73 -6.94
N MET A 93 42.12 17.46 -6.60
CA MET A 93 42.36 18.81 -7.14
C MET A 93 43.11 18.76 -8.49
N ALA A 94 42.90 19.79 -9.31
CA ALA A 94 43.00 19.83 -10.78
C ALA A 94 44.37 19.58 -11.45
N ASP A 95 45.37 19.01 -10.76
CA ASP A 95 46.61 18.55 -11.40
C ASP A 95 46.59 17.05 -11.76
N LYS A 96 45.57 16.29 -11.30
CA LYS A 96 45.46 14.84 -11.59
C LYS A 96 44.06 14.28 -11.88
N SER A 97 42.98 15.05 -11.80
CA SER A 97 41.70 14.59 -12.35
C SER A 97 40.91 15.69 -13.02
N ALA A 98 40.39 15.36 -14.20
CA ALA A 98 39.20 15.95 -14.73
C ALA A 98 38.03 15.09 -14.25
N THR A 99 37.23 15.56 -13.28
CA THR A 99 35.96 14.90 -12.91
C THR A 99 35.12 14.75 -14.18
N ARG A 100 35.05 13.53 -14.72
CA ARG A 100 34.28 13.18 -15.92
C ARG A 100 32.95 12.51 -15.60
N LYS A 101 32.74 12.08 -14.36
CA LYS A 101 31.51 11.44 -13.87
C LYS A 101 30.96 12.21 -12.67
N ILE A 102 29.64 12.25 -12.58
CA ILE A 102 28.92 12.97 -11.54
C ILE A 102 29.24 12.35 -10.19
N THR A 103 29.54 13.18 -9.19
CA THR A 103 29.74 12.74 -7.81
C THR A 103 28.73 13.44 -6.92
N ILE A 104 27.92 12.66 -6.20
CA ILE A 104 26.93 13.14 -5.26
C ILE A 104 27.48 12.95 -3.86
N LEU A 105 27.55 14.03 -3.09
CA LEU A 105 28.05 14.01 -1.72
C LEU A 105 26.86 14.14 -0.76
N THR A 106 26.66 13.11 0.07
CA THR A 106 25.54 12.98 1.03
C THR A 106 26.07 12.85 2.46
N TYR A 107 25.23 13.20 3.43
CA TYR A 107 25.58 13.07 4.85
C TYR A 107 25.49 11.64 5.34
N LYS A 108 26.35 11.30 6.30
CA LYS A 108 26.24 10.08 7.08
C LYS A 108 26.78 10.30 8.49
N ASP A 109 26.10 9.72 9.48
CA ASP A 109 26.56 9.66 10.86
C ASP A 109 27.85 8.84 11.04
N GLY A 110 28.64 9.22 12.05
CA GLY A 110 29.87 8.55 12.43
C GLY A 110 31.12 9.28 11.97
N ASN A 111 32.23 8.54 11.83
CA ASN A 111 33.56 9.11 11.62
C ASN A 111 34.24 8.63 10.32
N THR A 112 33.52 7.89 9.47
CA THR A 112 34.06 7.30 8.24
C THR A 112 33.17 7.58 7.05
N PHE A 113 33.80 7.84 5.91
CA PHE A 113 33.11 7.96 4.63
C PHE A 113 32.88 6.59 3.99
N ARG A 114 31.92 6.53 3.06
CA ARG A 114 31.68 5.39 2.15
C ARG A 114 31.51 5.90 0.73
N ILE A 115 31.86 5.07 -0.23
CA ILE A 115 31.74 5.41 -1.65
C ILE A 115 30.98 4.30 -2.34
N PHE A 116 29.94 4.66 -3.08
CA PHE A 116 29.14 3.76 -3.88
C PHE A 116 29.26 4.15 -5.35
N GLN A 117 29.54 3.16 -6.18
CA GLN A 117 29.43 3.27 -7.63
C GLN A 117 28.02 2.84 -8.02
N HIS A 118 27.34 3.69 -8.78
CA HIS A 118 26.04 3.41 -9.38
C HIS A 118 26.21 3.23 -10.88
N ASP A 119 25.82 2.07 -11.38
CA ASP A 119 25.88 1.72 -12.80
C ASP A 119 24.55 2.04 -13.51
N LYS A 120 24.59 2.15 -14.84
CA LYS A 120 23.43 2.48 -15.68
C LYS A 120 22.34 1.41 -15.66
N ASP A 121 22.67 0.17 -15.30
CA ASP A 121 21.73 -0.94 -15.15
C ASP A 121 21.06 -1.00 -13.76
N GLY A 122 21.39 -0.06 -12.87
CA GLY A 122 20.88 0.01 -11.50
C GLY A 122 21.72 -0.76 -10.48
N THR A 123 22.85 -1.36 -10.87
CA THR A 123 23.77 -2.02 -9.94
C THR A 123 24.45 -0.99 -9.02
N ILE A 124 24.52 -1.30 -7.73
CA ILE A 124 25.17 -0.46 -6.71
C ILE A 124 26.29 -1.26 -6.04
N LEU A 125 27.51 -0.72 -6.08
CA LEU A 125 28.71 -1.35 -5.52
C LEU A 125 29.41 -0.42 -4.51
N GLU A 126 29.63 -0.88 -3.28
CA GLU A 126 30.51 -0.17 -2.34
C GLU A 126 31.97 -0.37 -2.76
N ILE A 127 32.68 0.73 -3.01
CA ILE A 127 34.08 0.74 -3.46
C ILE A 127 34.95 1.48 -2.44
N ASN A 128 36.25 1.19 -2.46
CA ASN A 128 37.23 1.92 -1.64
C ASN A 128 37.71 3.20 -2.35
N TYR A 129 38.40 4.06 -1.60
CA TYR A 129 38.93 5.32 -2.13
C TYR A 129 39.92 5.12 -3.28
N GLU A 130 40.79 4.10 -3.21
CA GLU A 130 41.75 3.84 -4.28
C GLU A 130 41.06 3.50 -5.61
N ALA A 131 40.01 2.68 -5.58
CA ALA A 131 39.19 2.33 -6.73
C ALA A 131 38.46 3.56 -7.28
N TYR A 132 37.87 4.39 -6.41
CA TYR A 132 37.25 5.67 -6.81
C TYR A 132 38.23 6.57 -7.58
N ILE A 133 39.43 6.75 -7.04
CA ILE A 133 40.50 7.55 -7.67
C ILE A 133 40.95 6.92 -8.99
N GLN A 134 41.12 5.59 -9.04
CA GLN A 134 41.54 4.87 -10.24
C GLN A 134 40.50 4.99 -11.34
N THR A 135 39.22 4.74 -11.07
CA THR A 135 38.14 4.92 -12.05
C THR A 135 38.04 6.37 -12.54
N GLY A 136 38.26 7.34 -11.64
CA GLY A 136 38.37 8.75 -12.02
C GLY A 136 39.62 9.12 -12.84
N ALA A 137 40.76 8.44 -12.61
CA ALA A 137 42.07 8.77 -13.18
C ALA A 137 42.44 7.95 -14.44
N HIS A 138 41.89 6.74 -14.64
CA HIS A 138 42.17 5.86 -15.78
C HIS A 138 41.78 6.46 -17.14
N GLN A 139 41.10 7.60 -17.15
CA GLN A 139 40.71 8.27 -18.38
C GLN A 139 41.74 9.29 -18.92
N HIS A 140 42.90 9.43 -18.26
CA HIS A 140 43.95 10.39 -18.65
C HIS A 140 45.13 9.82 -19.45
N LYS A 141 45.32 8.50 -19.57
CA LYS A 141 46.42 7.94 -20.36
C LYS A 141 46.01 6.68 -21.11
N GLY A 142 46.08 6.72 -22.45
CA GLY A 142 45.98 5.53 -23.27
C GLY A 142 47.05 4.50 -22.87
N ALA A 143 46.60 3.38 -22.32
CA ALA A 143 47.33 2.11 -22.32
C ALA A 143 46.35 0.95 -22.03
N LEU A 144 46.25 0.08 -23.04
CA LEU A 144 45.92 -1.35 -22.98
C LEU A 144 44.45 -1.74 -22.71
N ALA A 145 43.85 -2.19 -23.81
CA ALA A 145 42.60 -2.95 -23.93
C ALA A 145 42.20 -3.77 -22.69
N GLY A 146 41.05 -3.40 -22.13
CA GLY A 146 40.30 -4.13 -21.12
C GLY A 146 39.18 -3.24 -20.58
N GLU A 147 38.06 -3.20 -21.30
CA GLU A 147 36.75 -2.62 -20.95
C GLU A 147 36.72 -1.15 -20.51
N SER A 148 36.19 -0.30 -21.39
CA SER A 148 35.76 1.06 -21.05
C SER A 148 34.70 1.00 -19.96
N ASP A 149 34.95 1.67 -18.84
CA ASP A 149 34.05 1.84 -17.69
C ASP A 149 32.89 2.83 -18.01
N ASP A 150 32.26 2.65 -19.18
CA ASP A 150 31.11 3.45 -19.66
C ASP A 150 29.80 2.99 -19.00
N ASN A 151 29.83 1.96 -18.15
CA ASN A 151 28.65 1.53 -17.39
C ASN A 151 28.36 2.43 -16.19
N VAL A 152 29.35 3.17 -15.68
CA VAL A 152 29.16 4.02 -14.49
C VAL A 152 28.27 5.22 -14.81
N SER A 153 27.17 5.33 -14.07
CA SER A 153 26.26 6.47 -14.07
C SER A 153 26.81 7.61 -13.21
N HIS A 154 27.04 7.35 -11.92
CA HIS A 154 27.55 8.34 -10.97
C HIS A 154 28.17 7.66 -9.75
N PHE A 155 28.87 8.46 -8.94
CA PHE A 155 29.32 8.05 -7.60
C PHE A 155 28.48 8.72 -6.53
N GLU A 156 28.16 8.00 -5.47
CA GLU A 156 27.63 8.53 -4.23
C GLU A 156 28.71 8.43 -3.16
N VAL A 157 29.02 9.54 -2.51
CA VAL A 157 29.97 9.62 -1.40
C VAL A 157 29.19 10.02 -0.17
N GLN A 158 29.11 9.11 0.79
CA GLN A 158 28.54 9.39 2.10
C GLN A 158 29.65 9.88 3.02
N TYR A 159 29.58 11.15 3.45
CA TYR A 159 30.67 11.82 4.16
C TYR A 159 30.21 12.40 5.52
N PRO A 160 30.98 12.21 6.61
CA PRO A 160 30.62 12.67 7.96
C PRO A 160 30.95 14.16 8.17
N CYS A 161 30.30 15.05 7.42
CA CYS A 161 30.47 16.49 7.56
C CYS A 161 29.13 17.16 7.95
N PRO A 162 29.06 17.89 9.08
CA PRO A 162 27.84 18.55 9.53
C PRO A 162 27.21 19.49 8.49
N PHE A 163 28.01 20.13 7.64
CA PHE A 163 27.49 20.96 6.54
C PHE A 163 26.58 20.14 5.61
N ILE A 164 27.01 18.95 5.22
CA ILE A 164 26.32 18.11 4.24
C ILE A 164 25.05 17.48 4.83
N LYS A 165 24.83 17.59 6.15
CA LYS A 165 23.55 17.22 6.76
C LYS A 165 22.41 18.06 6.21
N ASP A 166 22.68 19.34 5.96
CA ASP A 166 21.71 20.32 5.50
C ASP A 166 21.75 20.50 3.96
N PHE A 167 22.80 20.00 3.29
CA PHE A 167 23.08 20.23 1.87
C PHE A 167 23.56 18.97 1.17
N GLN A 168 23.10 18.71 -0.05
CA GLN A 168 23.61 17.66 -0.91
C GLN A 168 24.37 18.31 -2.05
N ILE A 169 25.65 17.95 -2.22
CA ILE A 169 26.49 18.56 -3.26
C ILE A 169 26.55 17.63 -4.45
N VAL A 170 26.24 18.14 -5.64
CA VAL A 170 26.39 17.43 -6.90
C VAL A 170 27.56 18.06 -7.66
N ASP A 171 28.71 17.36 -7.68
CA ASP A 171 29.85 17.74 -8.52
C ASP A 171 29.58 17.31 -9.96
N THR A 172 29.53 18.29 -10.87
CA THR A 172 29.25 18.04 -12.29
C THR A 172 30.55 18.10 -13.12
N PRO A 173 30.67 17.26 -14.17
CA PRO A 173 31.78 17.36 -15.11
C PRO A 173 31.91 18.75 -15.74
N GLY A 174 33.14 19.16 -16.08
CA GLY A 174 33.37 20.45 -16.75
C GLY A 174 32.81 20.49 -18.19
N PHE A 175 32.37 21.66 -18.65
CA PHE A 175 31.64 21.81 -19.93
C PHE A 175 32.50 21.95 -21.21
N SER A 176 33.83 21.76 -21.20
CA SER A 176 34.68 22.30 -22.29
C SER A 176 34.72 21.52 -23.62
N SER A 177 34.08 20.37 -23.78
CA SER A 177 33.94 19.70 -25.09
C SER A 177 33.05 18.46 -24.95
N MET A 178 31.85 18.55 -25.52
CA MET A 178 30.72 17.62 -25.33
C MET A 178 30.96 16.24 -25.96
N SER A 179 30.57 15.20 -25.21
CA SER A 179 30.04 13.96 -25.78
C SER A 179 28.52 14.03 -25.59
N THR A 180 27.73 13.81 -26.65
CA THR A 180 26.28 14.06 -26.64
C THR A 180 25.47 13.18 -25.68
N ARG A 181 26.08 12.19 -25.01
CA ARG A 181 25.44 11.27 -24.05
C ARG A 181 25.65 11.65 -22.59
N ASP A 182 26.81 12.21 -22.23
CA ASP A 182 27.05 12.69 -20.86
C ASP A 182 26.22 13.95 -20.56
N ASP A 183 25.74 14.62 -21.61
CA ASP A 183 24.92 15.83 -21.55
C ASP A 183 23.53 15.59 -20.94
N GLU A 184 22.87 14.48 -21.25
CA GLU A 184 21.51 14.19 -20.75
C GLU A 184 21.53 13.91 -19.25
N ILE A 185 22.42 13.01 -18.80
CA ILE A 185 22.56 12.70 -17.37
C ILE A 185 22.99 13.94 -16.59
N THR A 186 23.97 14.69 -17.09
CA THR A 186 24.40 15.94 -16.41
C THR A 186 23.26 16.97 -16.36
N ARG A 187 22.45 17.09 -17.42
CA ARG A 187 21.25 17.94 -17.40
C ARG A 187 20.21 17.48 -16.40
N ASP A 188 19.94 16.18 -16.31
CA ASP A 188 18.96 15.63 -15.35
C ASP A 188 19.35 15.97 -13.91
N TYR A 189 20.64 15.88 -13.57
CA TYR A 189 21.14 16.27 -12.24
C TYR A 189 21.11 17.78 -12.02
N LEU A 190 21.46 18.58 -13.04
CA LEU A 190 21.32 20.02 -12.98
C LEU A 190 19.87 20.44 -12.81
N ASP A 191 18.92 19.76 -13.45
CA ASP A 191 17.47 19.97 -13.38
C ASP A 191 16.89 19.56 -12.02
N GLN A 192 17.48 18.57 -11.36
CA GLN A 192 17.13 18.19 -9.99
C GLN A 192 17.73 19.13 -8.92
N ALA A 193 18.77 19.90 -9.23
CA ALA A 193 19.37 20.82 -8.26
C ALA A 193 18.45 21.99 -7.90
N ASP A 194 18.34 22.29 -6.61
CA ASP A 194 17.58 23.44 -6.10
C ASP A 194 18.32 24.77 -6.33
N LEU A 195 19.65 24.71 -6.30
CA LEU A 195 20.56 25.85 -6.42
C LEU A 195 21.79 25.46 -7.25
N LEU A 196 22.27 26.37 -8.09
CA LEU A 196 23.53 26.19 -8.80
C LEU A 196 24.59 27.15 -8.27
N LEU A 197 25.75 26.63 -7.86
CA LEU A 197 26.96 27.41 -7.64
C LEU A 197 27.82 27.33 -8.90
N TRP A 198 27.79 28.40 -9.69
CA TRP A 198 28.57 28.52 -10.91
C TRP A 198 29.96 29.07 -10.59
N THR A 199 30.98 28.23 -10.70
CA THR A 199 32.36 28.56 -10.33
C THR A 199 33.14 29.13 -11.51
N PHE A 200 33.64 30.34 -11.34
CA PHE A 200 34.53 31.04 -12.27
C PHE A 200 35.95 31.13 -11.72
N ASP A 201 36.93 31.14 -12.61
CA ASP A 201 38.33 31.44 -12.26
C ASP A 201 38.56 32.95 -12.38
N ALA A 202 38.93 33.61 -11.28
CA ALA A 202 39.18 35.05 -11.24
C ALA A 202 40.25 35.52 -12.25
N GLY A 203 41.25 34.68 -12.53
CA GLY A 203 42.32 34.96 -13.49
C GLY A 203 41.87 34.98 -14.96
N LYS A 204 40.72 34.36 -15.29
CA LYS A 204 40.13 34.42 -16.64
C LYS A 204 39.37 35.73 -16.89
N GLY A 205 38.87 36.36 -15.83
CA GLY A 205 38.37 37.74 -15.85
C GLY A 205 37.14 38.02 -16.72
N ALA A 206 36.42 37.01 -17.22
CA ALA A 206 35.15 37.16 -17.96
C ALA A 206 34.41 35.81 -18.02
N VAL A 207 33.09 35.85 -18.20
CA VAL A 207 32.35 34.66 -18.63
C VAL A 207 32.56 34.46 -20.13
N ASN A 208 32.92 33.25 -20.57
CA ASN A 208 33.09 32.99 -22.01
C ASN A 208 31.73 32.73 -22.70
N ASP A 209 31.68 32.89 -24.03
CA ASP A 209 30.42 32.78 -24.79
C ASP A 209 29.72 31.42 -24.66
N ILE A 210 30.48 30.34 -24.47
CA ILE A 210 29.95 28.99 -24.28
C ILE A 210 29.25 28.89 -22.92
N GLU A 211 29.90 29.35 -21.85
CA GLU A 211 29.33 29.42 -20.50
C GLU A 211 28.11 30.33 -20.46
N LEU A 212 28.14 31.48 -21.13
CA LEU A 212 26.98 32.36 -21.28
C LEU A 212 25.81 31.68 -21.99
N GLY A 213 26.09 30.91 -23.05
CA GLY A 213 25.08 30.13 -23.74
C GLY A 213 24.41 29.09 -22.82
N LEU A 214 25.19 28.40 -22.00
CA LEU A 214 24.69 27.43 -21.01
C LEU A 214 23.89 28.10 -19.90
N LEU A 215 24.39 29.21 -19.34
CA LEU A 215 23.70 30.01 -18.33
C LEU A 215 22.34 30.50 -18.82
N ARG A 216 22.25 30.95 -20.07
CA ARG A 216 20.98 31.40 -20.69
C ARG A 216 19.99 30.26 -20.91
N ASN A 217 20.44 29.02 -20.98
CA ASN A 217 19.56 27.85 -21.13
C ASN A 217 19.01 27.36 -19.79
N ILE A 218 19.60 27.76 -18.67
CA ILE A 218 19.07 27.45 -17.34
C ILE A 218 17.83 28.29 -17.08
N LYS A 219 16.69 27.63 -16.86
CA LYS A 219 15.42 28.28 -16.53
C LYS A 219 15.01 27.95 -15.10
N ASN A 220 14.37 28.90 -14.43
CA ASN A 220 13.71 28.72 -13.13
C ASN A 220 14.63 28.20 -12.00
N LYS A 221 15.94 28.47 -12.06
CA LYS A 221 16.90 28.11 -11.02
C LYS A 221 17.64 29.33 -10.51
N ARG A 222 17.92 29.35 -9.21
CA ARG A 222 18.85 30.32 -8.63
C ARG A 222 20.26 29.92 -9.03
N VAL A 223 21.00 30.87 -9.57
CA VAL A 223 22.41 30.68 -9.95
C VAL A 223 23.23 31.70 -9.18
N ILE A 224 24.12 31.23 -8.31
CA ILE A 224 25.10 32.05 -7.61
C ILE A 224 26.43 31.91 -8.32
N ALA A 225 27.04 33.03 -8.70
CA ALA A 225 28.40 33.03 -9.22
C ALA A 225 29.40 32.98 -8.06
N VAL A 226 30.32 32.02 -8.11
CA VAL A 226 31.46 31.92 -7.19
C VAL A 226 32.72 32.22 -7.98
N ILE A 227 33.32 33.39 -7.77
CA ILE A 227 34.54 33.83 -8.43
C ILE A 227 35.72 33.35 -7.57
N ASN A 228 36.17 32.13 -7.85
CA ASN A 228 37.22 31.45 -7.11
C ASN A 228 38.62 31.96 -7.52
N ARG A 229 39.63 31.66 -6.69
CA ARG A 229 41.03 32.12 -6.85
C ARG A 229 41.19 33.63 -6.77
N ILE A 230 40.36 34.30 -5.96
CA ILE A 230 40.44 35.75 -5.79
C ILE A 230 41.76 36.19 -5.12
N ASP A 231 42.42 35.27 -4.42
CA ASP A 231 43.74 35.41 -3.82
C ASP A 231 44.86 35.60 -4.86
N ASP A 232 44.69 35.12 -6.09
CA ASP A 232 45.63 35.36 -7.19
C ASP A 232 45.62 36.83 -7.68
N LEU A 233 44.60 37.60 -7.30
CA LEU A 233 44.42 38.97 -7.72
C LEU A 233 44.74 39.97 -6.61
N ALA A 234 45.37 41.08 -6.99
CA ALA A 234 45.53 42.23 -6.10
C ALA A 234 44.16 42.85 -5.76
N PRO A 235 43.96 43.44 -4.56
CA PRO A 235 42.67 44.00 -4.14
C PRO A 235 42.01 44.95 -5.14
N SER A 236 42.81 45.77 -5.86
CA SER A 236 42.32 46.70 -6.88
C SER A 236 41.75 46.02 -8.14
N GLN A 237 42.20 44.80 -8.46
CA GLN A 237 41.76 44.03 -9.63
C GLN A 237 40.48 43.24 -9.33
N ARG A 238 40.27 42.84 -8.07
CA ARG A 238 39.11 42.04 -7.63
C ARG A 238 37.78 42.72 -7.99
N ALA A 239 37.65 44.00 -7.65
CA ALA A 239 36.44 44.78 -7.92
C ALA A 239 36.09 44.84 -9.43
N GLN A 240 37.10 44.90 -10.30
CA GLN A 240 36.90 44.93 -11.74
C GLN A 240 36.35 43.60 -12.26
N VAL A 241 36.93 42.48 -11.79
CA VAL A 241 36.48 41.13 -12.18
C VAL A 241 35.06 40.85 -11.66
N ILE A 242 34.78 41.20 -10.40
CA ILE A 242 33.44 41.05 -9.81
C ILE A 242 32.42 41.86 -10.61
N SER A 243 32.70 43.13 -10.89
CA SER A 243 31.79 44.00 -11.66
C SER A 243 31.54 43.49 -13.07
N LYS A 244 32.55 42.90 -13.71
CA LYS A 244 32.42 42.38 -15.06
C LYS A 244 31.57 41.11 -15.10
N ILE A 245 31.88 40.12 -14.26
CA ILE A 245 31.10 38.88 -14.19
C ILE A 245 29.64 39.18 -13.79
N SER A 246 29.42 40.10 -12.86
CA SER A 246 28.07 40.53 -12.46
C SER A 246 27.28 41.19 -13.61
N GLY A 247 27.96 41.79 -14.59
CA GLY A 247 27.33 42.41 -15.77
C GLY A 247 27.08 41.42 -16.91
N ASP A 248 27.80 40.30 -16.96
CA ASP A 248 27.72 39.31 -18.04
C ASP A 248 26.42 38.46 -17.96
N PHE A 249 25.86 38.27 -16.75
CA PHE A 249 24.63 37.53 -16.50
C PHE A 249 23.92 37.98 -15.21
N SER A 250 22.60 37.85 -15.16
CA SER A 250 21.78 38.18 -13.98
C SER A 250 21.83 37.08 -12.93
N PHE A 251 22.96 36.93 -12.26
CA PHE A 251 23.11 36.00 -11.13
C PHE A 251 22.22 36.41 -9.95
N TYR A 252 21.80 35.42 -9.15
CA TYR A 252 21.12 35.68 -7.88
C TYR A 252 22.04 36.47 -6.94
N LEU A 253 23.28 36.00 -6.80
CA LEU A 253 24.37 36.65 -6.05
C LEU A 253 25.71 36.34 -6.71
N VAL A 254 26.71 37.18 -6.42
CA VAL A 254 28.10 37.01 -6.91
C VAL A 254 29.04 37.09 -5.72
N PHE A 255 29.76 36.01 -5.44
CA PHE A 255 30.69 35.90 -4.34
C PHE A 255 32.13 35.80 -4.85
N PRO A 256 33.03 36.74 -4.51
CA PRO A 256 34.46 36.47 -4.56
C PRO A 256 34.79 35.36 -3.56
N TYR A 257 35.73 34.49 -3.89
CA TYR A 257 36.04 33.34 -3.05
C TYR A 257 37.51 32.89 -3.22
N SER A 258 38.09 32.38 -2.14
CA SER A 258 39.38 31.68 -2.17
C SER A 258 39.21 30.31 -1.53
N ALA A 259 38.99 29.30 -2.36
CA ALA A 259 38.89 27.93 -1.88
C ALA A 259 40.18 27.45 -1.19
N LEU A 260 41.33 27.96 -1.63
CA LEU A 260 42.62 27.65 -1.04
C LEU A 260 42.71 28.16 0.39
N ASN A 261 42.53 29.46 0.62
CA ASN A 261 42.66 30.06 1.95
C ASN A 261 41.62 29.48 2.93
N VAL A 262 40.37 29.32 2.49
CA VAL A 262 39.30 28.74 3.32
C VAL A 262 39.64 27.31 3.73
N LEU A 263 40.12 26.48 2.79
CA LEU A 263 40.50 25.10 3.09
C LEU A 263 41.71 25.05 4.03
N THR A 264 42.73 25.88 3.80
CA THR A 264 43.91 25.97 4.68
C THR A 264 43.49 26.36 6.10
N TYR A 265 42.64 27.37 6.25
CA TYR A 265 42.11 27.79 7.54
C TYR A 265 41.40 26.65 8.29
N GLN A 266 40.50 25.93 7.61
CA GLN A 266 39.77 24.80 8.20
C GLN A 266 40.69 23.63 8.58
N GLN A 267 41.70 23.34 7.77
CA GLN A 267 42.73 22.34 8.07
C GLN A 267 43.56 22.75 9.30
N ASP A 268 43.89 24.04 9.41
CA ASP A 268 44.68 24.57 10.52
C ASP A 268 43.90 24.58 11.84
N LEU A 269 42.60 24.91 11.79
CA LEU A 269 41.67 24.72 12.90
C LEU A 269 41.62 23.26 13.35
N THR A 270 41.46 22.34 12.40
CA THR A 270 41.39 20.90 12.67
C THR A 270 42.69 20.38 13.28
N TYR A 271 43.83 20.82 12.75
CA TYR A 271 45.15 20.51 13.28
C TYR A 271 45.30 21.00 14.73
N ASN A 272 45.01 22.29 14.97
CA ASN A 272 45.11 22.90 16.29
C ASN A 272 44.17 22.24 17.31
N ALA A 273 42.94 21.87 16.92
CA ALA A 273 42.02 21.11 17.75
C ALA A 273 42.58 19.71 18.10
N GLY A 274 43.20 19.04 17.12
CA GLY A 274 43.89 17.76 17.32
C GLY A 274 45.04 17.86 18.33
N VAL A 275 45.87 18.90 18.21
CA VAL A 275 46.97 19.19 19.16
C VAL A 275 46.40 19.45 20.57
N LYS A 276 45.37 20.29 20.70
CA LYS A 276 44.67 20.55 21.98
C LYS A 276 44.16 19.26 22.62
N LYS A 277 43.51 18.38 21.84
CA LYS A 277 42.98 17.09 22.33
C LYS A 277 44.09 16.15 22.82
N LYS A 278 45.21 16.06 22.09
CA LYS A 278 46.38 15.27 22.51
C LYS A 278 46.99 15.83 23.79
N ALA A 279 47.13 17.15 23.89
CA ALA A 279 47.65 17.82 25.07
C ALA A 279 46.78 17.56 26.30
N LEU A 280 45.45 17.69 26.18
CA LEU A 280 44.51 17.38 27.26
C LEU A 280 44.60 15.92 27.72
N LYS A 281 44.72 14.98 26.77
CA LYS A 281 44.93 13.57 27.10
C LYS A 281 46.23 13.37 27.89
N LYS A 282 47.33 13.97 27.42
CA LYS A 282 48.63 13.90 28.12
C LYS A 282 48.59 14.53 29.50
N MET A 283 47.89 15.66 29.64
CA MET A 283 47.68 16.30 30.92
C MET A 283 46.91 15.38 31.89
N SER A 284 45.85 14.72 31.43
CA SER A 284 45.13 13.70 32.22
C SER A 284 46.07 12.59 32.67
N ASP A 285 46.83 11.99 31.74
CA ASP A 285 47.76 10.89 32.04
C ASP A 285 48.78 11.30 33.13
N PHE A 286 49.25 12.56 33.13
CA PHE A 286 50.21 13.07 34.09
C PHE A 286 49.58 13.45 35.44
N LEU A 287 48.37 14.01 35.45
CA LEU A 287 47.62 14.28 36.69
C LEU A 287 47.30 12.98 37.43
N ASP A 288 46.90 11.93 36.70
CA ASP A 288 46.66 10.60 37.26
C ASP A 288 47.94 9.98 37.87
N ALA A 289 49.10 10.36 37.35
CA ALA A 289 50.41 9.99 37.89
C ALA A 289 50.85 10.84 39.10
N GLY A 290 49.99 11.74 39.60
CA GLY A 290 50.26 12.58 40.78
C GLY A 290 51.15 13.79 40.52
N LYS A 291 51.32 14.20 39.26
CA LYS A 291 52.12 15.37 38.89
C LYS A 291 51.32 16.66 39.06
N ASP A 292 51.99 17.72 39.51
CA ASP A 292 51.43 19.07 39.52
C ASP A 292 51.84 19.81 38.22
N LEU A 293 50.85 20.26 37.46
CA LEU A 293 51.04 20.70 36.08
C LEU A 293 50.43 22.08 35.83
N SER A 294 51.11 22.83 34.97
CA SER A 294 50.54 24.01 34.32
C SER A 294 50.55 23.84 32.80
N MET A 295 49.48 24.31 32.15
CA MET A 295 49.38 24.35 30.70
C MET A 295 49.56 25.78 30.21
N ASN A 296 50.41 25.97 29.19
CA ASN A 296 50.53 27.23 28.48
C ASN A 296 50.11 27.02 27.01
N CYS A 297 49.22 27.88 26.54
CA CYS A 297 48.75 27.96 25.16
C CYS A 297 49.02 29.38 24.67
N GLY A 298 50.04 29.55 23.83
CA GLY A 298 50.53 30.85 23.36
C GLY A 298 51.82 30.72 22.55
N ASP A 299 52.22 31.78 21.84
CA ASP A 299 53.45 31.83 21.03
C ASP A 299 53.59 30.73 19.96
N GLY A 300 52.46 30.24 19.43
CA GLY A 300 52.44 29.17 18.43
C GLY A 300 52.69 27.76 18.98
N PHE A 301 52.53 27.53 20.29
CA PHE A 301 52.67 26.20 20.89
C PHE A 301 51.64 25.93 22.00
N ILE A 302 51.39 24.64 22.26
CA ILE A 302 50.84 24.16 23.53
C ILE A 302 51.96 23.43 24.28
N SER A 303 52.14 23.76 25.56
CA SER A 303 53.11 23.10 26.42
C SER A 303 52.53 22.76 27.79
N LEU A 304 52.96 21.62 28.34
CA LEU A 304 52.70 21.22 29.73
C LEU A 304 54.01 21.32 30.51
N LYS A 305 53.96 21.93 31.68
CA LYS A 305 55.10 22.13 32.57
C LYS A 305 54.86 21.53 33.94
N GLU A 306 55.90 20.92 34.49
CA GLU A 306 56.00 20.45 35.88
C GLU A 306 57.19 21.20 36.51
N GLN A 307 56.96 21.96 37.60
CA GLN A 307 58.01 22.73 38.29
C GLN A 307 58.94 23.51 37.33
N ASP A 308 58.34 24.30 36.43
CA ASP A 308 59.00 25.09 35.37
C ASP A 308 59.71 24.32 34.25
N GLN A 309 59.77 22.99 34.30
CA GLN A 309 60.30 22.16 33.23
C GLN A 309 59.20 21.78 32.23
N VAL A 310 59.43 22.04 30.94
CA VAL A 310 58.53 21.59 29.86
C VAL A 310 58.67 20.09 29.67
N ILE A 311 57.60 19.35 29.95
CA ILE A 311 57.55 17.88 29.83
C ILE A 311 56.80 17.41 28.57
N TYR A 312 56.04 18.31 27.94
CA TYR A 312 55.34 18.09 26.68
C TYR A 312 55.20 19.41 25.93
N ARG A 313 55.40 19.39 24.61
CA ARG A 313 55.25 20.55 23.74
C ARG A 313 54.86 20.10 22.33
N GLU A 314 53.83 20.73 21.77
CA GLU A 314 53.44 20.57 20.36
C GLU A 314 53.19 21.94 19.71
N PRO A 315 53.54 22.12 18.42
CA PRO A 315 53.31 23.37 17.70
C PRO A 315 51.82 23.56 17.37
N LEU A 316 51.40 24.82 17.32
CA LEU A 316 50.13 25.27 16.74
C LEU A 316 50.42 25.94 15.39
N ARG A 317 49.48 25.80 14.46
CA ARG A 317 49.46 26.59 13.23
C ARG A 317 48.88 27.97 13.50
N ASP A 318 49.40 28.96 12.80
CA ASP A 318 48.91 30.33 12.86
C ASP A 318 47.57 30.43 12.16
N ILE A 319 46.63 31.19 12.74
CA ILE A 319 45.27 31.30 12.23
C ILE A 319 44.94 32.79 12.18
N ASP A 320 44.84 33.32 10.96
CA ASP A 320 44.34 34.67 10.73
C ASP A 320 42.82 34.66 10.72
N GLU A 321 42.22 35.03 11.85
CA GLU A 321 40.76 35.12 12.00
C GLU A 321 40.17 36.32 11.23
N GLU A 322 41.01 37.27 10.79
CA GLU A 322 40.60 38.45 10.03
C GLU A 322 40.82 38.29 8.50
N ASP A 323 41.16 37.08 8.03
CA ASP A 323 41.35 36.82 6.60
C ASP A 323 40.04 37.10 5.84
N GLU A 324 40.13 37.97 4.83
CA GLU A 324 39.03 38.36 3.95
C GLU A 324 38.34 37.15 3.29
N ALA A 325 39.07 36.07 3.03
CA ALA A 325 38.52 34.83 2.50
C ALA A 325 37.47 34.19 3.43
N LEU A 326 37.62 34.36 4.75
CA LEU A 326 36.66 33.87 5.74
C LEU A 326 35.39 34.70 5.75
N VAL A 327 35.52 36.03 5.61
CA VAL A 327 34.35 36.91 5.49
C VAL A 327 33.49 36.50 4.28
N TYR A 328 34.12 36.17 3.15
CA TYR A 328 33.41 35.68 1.98
C TYR A 328 32.80 34.29 2.17
N TYR A 329 33.51 33.39 2.86
CA TYR A 329 32.99 32.07 3.21
C TYR A 329 31.76 32.16 4.11
N ASP A 330 31.84 32.91 5.21
CA ASP A 330 30.73 33.07 6.15
C ASP A 330 29.51 33.69 5.49
N SER A 331 29.72 34.70 4.62
CA SER A 331 28.64 35.32 3.84
C SER A 331 27.96 34.32 2.88
N LEU A 332 28.75 33.47 2.19
CA LEU A 332 28.18 32.42 1.34
C LEU A 332 27.38 31.41 2.18
N MET A 333 27.92 30.99 3.33
CA MET A 333 27.28 30.03 4.22
C MET A 333 25.97 30.54 4.82
N GLU A 334 25.90 31.82 5.16
CA GLU A 334 24.67 32.47 5.64
C GLU A 334 23.58 32.44 4.56
N VAL A 335 23.92 32.86 3.35
CA VAL A 335 22.99 32.83 2.20
C VAL A 335 22.53 31.42 1.87
N LEU A 336 23.43 30.42 1.91
CA LEU A 336 23.05 29.03 1.66
C LEU A 336 22.04 28.53 2.70
N LYS A 337 22.18 28.92 3.98
CA LYS A 337 21.22 28.59 5.03
C LYS A 337 19.87 29.27 4.80
N GLU A 338 19.85 30.55 4.43
CA GLU A 338 18.61 31.27 4.12
C GLU A 338 17.86 30.63 2.94
N ILE A 339 18.57 30.35 1.84
CA ILE A 339 17.98 29.68 0.66
C ILE A 339 17.44 28.31 1.04
N ARG A 340 18.16 27.55 1.87
CA ARG A 340 17.67 26.25 2.35
C ARG A 340 16.33 26.42 3.07
N THR A 341 16.23 27.34 4.03
CA THR A 341 14.98 27.55 4.77
C THR A 341 13.82 27.89 3.82
N GLU A 342 14.05 28.74 2.83
CA GLU A 342 13.03 29.09 1.85
C GLU A 342 12.62 27.91 0.96
N VAL A 343 13.58 27.16 0.41
CA VAL A 343 13.30 26.00 -0.45
C VAL A 343 12.59 24.90 0.33
N THR A 344 13.00 24.65 1.58
CA THR A 344 12.31 23.70 2.46
C THR A 344 10.85 24.12 2.68
N GLN A 345 10.58 25.41 2.88
CA GLN A 345 9.20 25.90 3.02
C GLN A 345 8.41 25.69 1.73
N ILE A 346 8.97 26.03 0.56
CA ILE A 346 8.31 25.85 -0.74
C ILE A 346 7.98 24.37 -0.98
N LYS A 347 8.94 23.45 -0.73
CA LYS A 347 8.72 22.00 -0.89
C LYS A 347 7.66 21.49 0.09
N SER A 348 7.63 22.02 1.32
CA SER A 348 6.61 21.69 2.31
C SER A 348 5.22 22.14 1.86
N ASP A 349 5.10 23.36 1.31
CA ASP A 349 3.84 23.91 0.82
C ASP A 349 3.35 23.12 -0.40
N GLN A 350 4.23 22.84 -1.36
CA GLN A 350 3.92 22.00 -2.54
C GLN A 350 3.42 20.61 -2.13
N PHE A 351 4.07 19.99 -1.14
CA PHE A 351 3.63 18.69 -0.64
C PHE A 351 2.28 18.77 0.07
N ALA A 352 2.00 19.85 0.80
CA ALA A 352 0.68 20.07 1.39
C ALA A 352 -0.40 20.21 0.31
N ASP A 353 -0.11 20.91 -0.79
CA ASP A 353 -1.01 21.03 -1.94
C ASP A 353 -1.23 19.66 -2.64
N GLU A 354 -0.17 18.87 -2.84
CA GLU A 354 -0.26 17.50 -3.37
C GLU A 354 -1.14 16.61 -2.49
N LEU A 355 -0.96 16.69 -1.16
CA LEU A 355 -1.79 15.95 -0.20
C LEU A 355 -3.25 16.41 -0.22
N ALA A 356 -3.50 17.72 -0.31
CA ALA A 356 -4.86 18.25 -0.39
C ALA A 356 -5.57 17.81 -1.67
N LEU A 357 -4.86 17.82 -2.81
CA LEU A 357 -5.39 17.32 -4.08
C LEU A 357 -5.68 15.83 -4.02
N TRP A 358 -4.77 15.05 -3.45
CA TRP A 358 -4.97 13.62 -3.23
C TRP A 358 -6.19 13.34 -2.33
N ALA A 359 -6.32 14.06 -1.21
CA ALA A 359 -7.46 13.93 -0.31
C ALA A 359 -8.80 14.27 -1.00
N ALA A 360 -8.81 15.31 -1.86
CA ALA A 360 -9.98 15.65 -2.66
C ALA A 360 -10.36 14.54 -3.67
N GLN A 361 -9.36 13.90 -4.29
CA GLN A 361 -9.58 12.77 -5.19
C GLN A 361 -10.14 11.56 -4.44
N GLU A 362 -9.63 11.26 -3.24
CA GLU A 362 -10.15 10.18 -2.41
C GLU A 362 -11.58 10.45 -1.96
N ASN A 363 -11.91 11.69 -1.57
CA ASN A 363 -13.29 12.06 -1.24
C ASN A 363 -14.24 11.80 -2.42
N GLY A 364 -13.82 12.17 -3.64
CA GLY A 364 -14.56 11.87 -4.87
C GLY A 364 -14.75 10.37 -5.08
N PHE A 365 -13.68 9.58 -4.96
CA PHE A 365 -13.72 8.12 -5.06
C PHE A 365 -14.71 7.52 -4.05
N TRP A 366 -14.59 7.86 -2.77
CA TRP A 366 -15.48 7.32 -1.73
C TRP A 366 -16.95 7.71 -1.94
N THR A 367 -17.20 8.93 -2.42
CA THR A 367 -18.56 9.40 -2.74
C THR A 367 -19.18 8.56 -3.87
N GLU A 368 -18.44 8.34 -4.96
CA GLU A 368 -18.91 7.53 -6.09
C GLU A 368 -19.11 6.07 -5.68
N MET A 369 -18.18 5.51 -4.91
CA MET A 369 -18.27 4.12 -4.43
C MET A 369 -19.46 3.91 -3.51
N LEU A 370 -19.68 4.79 -2.52
CA LEU A 370 -20.82 4.70 -1.61
C LEU A 370 -22.16 4.87 -2.33
N TYR A 371 -22.23 5.79 -3.29
CA TYR A 371 -23.42 5.95 -4.14
C TYR A 371 -23.73 4.64 -4.90
N TYR A 372 -22.72 4.05 -5.53
CA TYR A 372 -22.87 2.79 -6.26
C TYR A 372 -23.26 1.63 -5.35
N ALA A 373 -22.64 1.50 -4.17
CA ALA A 373 -23.01 0.45 -3.21
C ALA A 373 -24.47 0.58 -2.75
N ARG A 374 -24.94 1.82 -2.52
CA ARG A 374 -26.35 2.08 -2.19
C ARG A 374 -27.28 1.68 -3.34
N GLU A 375 -26.96 2.07 -4.57
CA GLU A 375 -27.72 1.70 -5.77
C GLU A 375 -27.86 0.18 -5.90
N LYS A 376 -26.76 -0.57 -5.67
CA LYS A 376 -26.79 -2.03 -5.70
C LYS A 376 -27.55 -2.67 -4.54
N MET A 377 -27.48 -2.08 -3.36
CA MET A 377 -28.28 -2.54 -2.22
C MET A 377 -29.77 -2.30 -2.44
N ASP A 378 -30.14 -1.20 -3.09
CA ASP A 378 -31.52 -0.89 -3.47
C ASP A 378 -32.03 -1.88 -4.52
N GLU A 379 -31.23 -2.19 -5.56
CA GLU A 379 -31.55 -3.25 -6.54
C GLU A 379 -31.81 -4.61 -5.87
N GLN A 380 -30.94 -5.04 -4.95
CA GLN A 380 -31.15 -6.29 -4.18
C GLN A 380 -32.38 -6.25 -3.29
N THR A 381 -32.75 -5.07 -2.78
CA THR A 381 -33.98 -4.90 -1.99
C THR A 381 -35.20 -5.14 -2.86
N GLU A 382 -35.23 -4.57 -4.07
CA GLU A 382 -36.29 -4.80 -5.05
C GLU A 382 -36.39 -6.29 -5.44
N GLU A 383 -35.26 -6.97 -5.64
CA GLU A 383 -35.22 -8.41 -5.90
C GLU A 383 -35.80 -9.25 -4.74
N LEU A 384 -35.45 -8.92 -3.50
CA LEU A 384 -35.97 -9.59 -2.30
C LEU A 384 -37.47 -9.36 -2.11
N GLU A 385 -37.96 -8.16 -2.39
CA GLU A 385 -39.40 -7.84 -2.37
C GLU A 385 -40.15 -8.61 -3.46
N HIS A 386 -39.57 -8.71 -4.66
CA HIS A 386 -40.13 -9.52 -5.75
C HIS A 386 -40.18 -11.01 -5.38
N LEU A 387 -39.13 -11.55 -4.76
CA LEU A 387 -39.08 -12.94 -4.29
C LEU A 387 -40.14 -13.22 -3.22
N ASP A 388 -40.34 -12.30 -2.28
CA ASP A 388 -41.35 -12.40 -1.21
C ASP A 388 -42.77 -12.41 -1.80
N ALA A 389 -43.04 -11.50 -2.76
CA ALA A 389 -44.31 -11.44 -3.48
C ALA A 389 -44.57 -12.72 -4.31
N THR A 390 -43.52 -13.24 -4.95
CA THR A 390 -43.58 -14.49 -5.72
C THR A 390 -43.89 -15.68 -4.82
N TYR A 391 -43.26 -15.74 -3.64
CA TYR A 391 -43.51 -16.78 -2.64
C TYR A 391 -44.96 -16.75 -2.12
N GLU A 392 -45.51 -15.58 -1.79
CA GLU A 392 -46.91 -15.48 -1.36
C GLU A 392 -47.89 -15.86 -2.48
N ALA A 393 -47.59 -15.51 -3.73
CA ALA A 393 -48.41 -15.90 -4.88
C ALA A 393 -48.41 -17.43 -5.12
N VAL A 394 -47.25 -18.08 -4.97
CA VAL A 394 -47.15 -19.55 -5.04
C VAL A 394 -47.98 -20.18 -3.94
N LYS A 395 -47.87 -19.68 -2.72
CA LYS A 395 -48.58 -20.21 -1.57
C LYS A 395 -50.09 -20.15 -1.79
N GLU A 396 -50.58 -19.06 -2.39
CA GLU A 396 -51.98 -18.93 -2.84
C GLU A 396 -52.35 -19.97 -3.90
N LEU A 397 -51.52 -20.16 -4.95
CA LEU A 397 -51.75 -21.19 -5.98
C LEU A 397 -51.81 -22.61 -5.39
N VAL A 398 -50.90 -22.94 -4.49
CA VAL A 398 -50.87 -24.25 -3.83
C VAL A 398 -52.13 -24.45 -2.98
N SER A 399 -52.60 -23.39 -2.31
CA SER A 399 -53.89 -23.42 -1.62
C SER A 399 -55.06 -23.68 -2.58
N GLU A 400 -55.05 -23.07 -3.78
CA GLU A 400 -56.09 -23.28 -4.81
C GLU A 400 -56.06 -24.69 -5.41
N ARG A 401 -54.86 -25.24 -5.71
CA ARG A 401 -54.70 -26.56 -6.36
C ARG A 401 -54.71 -27.75 -5.39
N ALA A 402 -54.77 -27.50 -4.08
CA ALA A 402 -54.71 -28.55 -3.06
C ALA A 402 -55.76 -29.67 -3.22
N GLU A 403 -56.90 -29.43 -3.89
CA GLU A 403 -57.94 -30.45 -4.10
C GLU A 403 -57.46 -31.50 -5.11
N VAL A 404 -56.84 -31.06 -6.21
CA VAL A 404 -56.29 -31.95 -7.26
C VAL A 404 -55.15 -32.79 -6.69
N TYR A 405 -54.23 -32.15 -5.97
CA TYR A 405 -53.15 -32.80 -5.25
C TYR A 405 -53.64 -33.85 -4.23
N TYR A 406 -54.76 -33.57 -3.57
CA TYR A 406 -55.38 -34.52 -2.65
C TYR A 406 -55.95 -35.73 -3.39
N GLU A 407 -56.66 -35.51 -4.50
CA GLU A 407 -57.20 -36.59 -5.33
C GLU A 407 -56.08 -37.49 -5.88
N ASP A 408 -55.02 -36.91 -6.44
CA ASP A 408 -53.85 -37.64 -6.97
C ASP A 408 -53.15 -38.45 -5.87
N LEU A 409 -52.97 -37.89 -4.67
CA LEU A 409 -52.36 -38.61 -3.53
C LEU A 409 -53.21 -39.81 -3.10
N VAL A 410 -54.53 -39.66 -3.06
CA VAL A 410 -55.47 -40.75 -2.75
C VAL A 410 -55.38 -41.84 -3.82
N GLU A 411 -55.32 -41.46 -5.10
CA GLU A 411 -55.26 -42.41 -6.21
C GLU A 411 -53.90 -43.09 -6.37
N GLU A 412 -52.79 -42.39 -6.19
CA GLU A 412 -51.44 -42.89 -6.46
C GLU A 412 -50.76 -43.52 -5.24
N ILE A 413 -51.08 -43.05 -4.03
CA ILE A 413 -50.46 -43.55 -2.80
C ILE A 413 -51.41 -44.45 -2.04
N LEU A 414 -52.59 -43.92 -1.69
CA LEU A 414 -53.48 -44.62 -0.76
C LEU A 414 -54.12 -45.82 -1.43
N ASN A 415 -54.71 -45.67 -2.61
CA ASN A 415 -55.37 -46.77 -3.30
C ASN A 415 -54.43 -47.95 -3.59
N PRO A 416 -53.16 -47.77 -4.02
CA PRO A 416 -52.23 -48.87 -4.21
C PRO A 416 -51.73 -49.48 -2.90
N VAL A 417 -51.46 -48.68 -1.86
CA VAL A 417 -51.12 -49.19 -0.52
C VAL A 417 -52.28 -50.00 0.05
N PHE A 418 -53.50 -49.49 -0.05
CA PHE A 418 -54.72 -50.20 0.31
C PHE A 418 -54.88 -51.47 -0.52
N ASN A 419 -54.72 -51.41 -1.83
CA ASN A 419 -54.86 -52.59 -2.70
C ASN A 419 -53.81 -53.66 -2.40
N GLU A 420 -52.56 -53.33 -2.06
CA GLU A 420 -51.57 -54.33 -1.63
C GLU A 420 -51.82 -54.86 -0.21
N LEU A 421 -52.42 -54.06 0.66
CA LEU A 421 -52.87 -54.53 1.97
C LEU A 421 -54.13 -55.43 1.86
N TYR A 422 -55.03 -55.17 0.90
CA TYR A 422 -56.36 -55.81 0.79
C TYR A 422 -56.50 -56.91 -0.28
N THR A 423 -55.72 -56.94 -1.36
CA THR A 423 -55.76 -58.03 -2.37
C THR A 423 -55.38 -59.41 -1.81
N ILE A 424 -54.85 -59.45 -0.59
CA ILE A 424 -54.52 -60.66 0.15
C ILE A 424 -55.78 -61.28 0.82
N ASP A 425 -56.79 -60.49 1.20
CA ASP A 425 -57.93 -61.00 1.98
C ASP A 425 -58.93 -61.80 1.10
N TYR A 426 -58.95 -61.56 -0.23
CA TYR A 426 -59.89 -62.23 -1.15
C TYR A 426 -59.33 -63.49 -1.84
N LYS A 427 -58.02 -63.74 -1.81
CA LYS A 427 -57.44 -64.95 -2.44
C LYS A 427 -57.42 -66.19 -1.53
N SER A 428 -57.62 -66.02 -0.22
CA SER A 428 -57.89 -67.13 0.69
C SER A 428 -59.35 -67.07 1.14
N GLY A 429 -60.23 -67.62 0.31
CA GLY A 429 -61.64 -67.78 0.67
C GLY A 429 -61.78 -68.51 2.00
N GLY A 430 -62.25 -67.78 3.02
CA GLY A 430 -62.46 -68.31 4.36
C GLY A 430 -62.82 -67.21 5.34
N PHE A 431 -64.12 -67.07 5.63
CA PHE A 431 -64.61 -66.47 6.86
C PHE A 431 -63.87 -67.08 8.06
N LEU A 432 -63.20 -66.30 8.90
CA LEU A 432 -62.71 -66.78 10.19
C LEU A 432 -62.62 -65.69 11.26
N GLU A 433 -63.21 -66.04 12.40
CA GLU A 433 -63.20 -65.36 13.69
C GLU A 433 -61.80 -65.34 14.35
N SER A 434 -61.61 -64.36 15.23
CA SER A 434 -60.62 -64.23 16.32
C SER A 434 -59.30 -63.46 16.07
N GLU A 435 -59.17 -62.36 16.81
CA GLU A 435 -58.09 -61.35 16.90
C GLU A 435 -56.67 -61.88 17.23
N GLN A 436 -56.45 -63.17 17.45
CA GLN A 436 -55.11 -63.69 17.83
C GLN A 436 -54.25 -64.19 16.66
N TYR A 437 -54.74 -64.11 15.42
CA TYR A 437 -53.99 -64.57 14.25
C TYR A 437 -52.94 -63.56 13.74
N TRP A 438 -53.14 -62.25 13.98
CA TRP A 438 -52.25 -61.21 13.45
C TRP A 438 -50.93 -61.04 14.22
N LEU A 439 -50.86 -61.42 15.50
CA LEU A 439 -49.72 -61.08 16.37
C LEU A 439 -48.71 -62.22 16.63
N ARG A 440 -48.93 -63.47 16.17
CA ARG A 440 -47.98 -64.57 16.45
C ARG A 440 -47.83 -65.55 15.28
N LYS A 441 -46.66 -65.49 14.63
CA LYS A 441 -46.11 -66.35 13.54
C LYS A 441 -46.64 -65.97 12.15
N LYS A 442 -45.89 -65.33 11.24
CA LYS A 442 -44.45 -65.33 10.94
C LYS A 442 -44.13 -64.09 10.07
N PRO A 443 -42.84 -63.70 9.99
CA PRO A 443 -42.37 -62.37 9.64
C PRO A 443 -41.84 -62.27 8.19
N ASN A 444 -41.53 -61.03 7.80
CA ASN A 444 -40.44 -60.65 6.92
C ASN A 444 -40.28 -61.43 5.62
N THR A 445 -40.67 -60.78 4.52
CA THR A 445 -39.61 -60.48 3.57
C THR A 445 -39.26 -59.02 3.76
N GLU A 446 -37.97 -58.70 3.97
CA GLU A 446 -37.42 -57.35 3.81
C GLU A 446 -38.05 -56.68 2.56
N SER A 447 -38.19 -57.47 1.50
CA SER A 447 -38.84 -57.15 0.23
C SER A 447 -40.29 -56.66 0.32
N ARG A 448 -41.08 -57.05 1.33
CA ARG A 448 -42.49 -56.61 1.49
C ARG A 448 -42.60 -55.26 2.16
N ARG A 449 -41.80 -55.05 3.22
CA ARG A 449 -41.68 -53.72 3.85
C ARG A 449 -41.08 -52.76 2.84
N GLN A 450 -40.08 -53.22 2.09
CA GLN A 450 -39.48 -52.48 1.00
C GLN A 450 -40.51 -52.20 -0.11
N ALA A 451 -41.37 -53.13 -0.51
CA ALA A 451 -42.39 -52.86 -1.53
C ALA A 451 -43.39 -51.76 -1.13
N VAL A 452 -43.88 -51.75 0.12
CA VAL A 452 -44.77 -50.68 0.61
C VAL A 452 -44.00 -49.35 0.72
N ILE A 453 -42.75 -49.39 1.19
CA ILE A 453 -41.87 -48.21 1.23
C ILE A 453 -41.60 -47.70 -0.19
N ASP A 454 -41.38 -48.57 -1.16
CA ASP A 454 -41.10 -48.22 -2.55
C ASP A 454 -42.35 -47.63 -3.20
N ILE A 455 -43.55 -48.16 -2.93
CA ILE A 455 -44.83 -47.59 -3.39
C ILE A 455 -45.00 -46.17 -2.81
N ILE A 456 -44.80 -46.01 -1.50
CA ILE A 456 -44.92 -44.71 -0.83
C ILE A 456 -43.86 -43.73 -1.35
N ASN A 457 -42.61 -44.15 -1.48
CA ASN A 457 -41.53 -43.30 -1.97
C ASN A 457 -41.76 -42.90 -3.42
N ASN A 458 -42.11 -43.84 -4.32
CA ASN A 458 -42.32 -43.53 -5.73
C ASN A 458 -43.51 -42.60 -5.95
N ALA A 459 -44.58 -42.79 -5.19
CA ALA A 459 -45.78 -41.99 -5.35
C ALA A 459 -45.65 -40.62 -4.64
N PHE A 460 -44.92 -40.55 -3.53
CA PHE A 460 -44.51 -39.26 -2.95
C PHE A 460 -43.51 -38.53 -3.85
N ASP A 461 -42.60 -39.25 -4.51
CA ASP A 461 -41.69 -38.68 -5.51
C ASP A 461 -42.49 -38.13 -6.71
N SER A 462 -43.51 -38.84 -7.17
CA SER A 462 -44.46 -38.39 -8.20
C SER A 462 -45.13 -37.08 -7.79
N PHE A 463 -45.78 -37.09 -6.62
CA PHE A 463 -46.43 -35.92 -6.02
C PHE A 463 -45.49 -34.73 -5.82
N TYR A 464 -44.31 -34.97 -5.25
CA TYR A 464 -43.29 -33.94 -5.02
C TYR A 464 -42.80 -33.34 -6.34
N ASN A 465 -42.54 -34.16 -7.36
CA ASN A 465 -42.10 -33.67 -8.66
C ASN A 465 -43.22 -32.84 -9.31
N GLN A 466 -44.48 -33.26 -9.25
CA GLN A 466 -45.61 -32.49 -9.79
C GLN A 466 -45.77 -31.15 -9.08
N LEU A 467 -45.68 -31.13 -7.74
CA LEU A 467 -45.71 -29.90 -6.96
C LEU A 467 -44.55 -28.96 -7.34
N VAL A 468 -43.35 -29.53 -7.56
CA VAL A 468 -42.18 -28.77 -8.02
C VAL A 468 -42.36 -28.26 -9.45
N ASP A 469 -42.94 -29.05 -10.36
CA ASP A 469 -43.16 -28.66 -11.75
C ASP A 469 -44.22 -27.55 -11.85
N ASP A 470 -45.32 -27.65 -11.09
CA ASP A 470 -46.35 -26.60 -11.00
C ASP A 470 -45.78 -25.30 -10.38
N TYR A 471 -44.88 -25.45 -9.41
CA TYR A 471 -44.14 -24.33 -8.84
C TYR A 471 -43.24 -23.66 -9.90
N ILE A 472 -42.50 -24.46 -10.68
CA ILE A 472 -41.64 -23.96 -11.77
C ILE A 472 -42.47 -23.27 -12.84
N GLU A 473 -43.59 -23.85 -13.26
CA GLU A 473 -44.50 -23.27 -14.26
C GLU A 473 -45.03 -21.90 -13.78
N CYS A 474 -45.47 -21.82 -12.53
CA CYS A 474 -45.96 -20.59 -11.89
C CYS A 474 -44.90 -19.48 -11.85
N LEU A 475 -43.63 -19.86 -11.63
CA LEU A 475 -42.48 -18.95 -11.67
C LEU A 475 -42.19 -18.47 -13.10
N GLU A 476 -42.17 -19.39 -14.07
CA GLU A 476 -41.92 -19.08 -15.48
C GLU A 476 -43.01 -18.16 -16.06
N GLU A 477 -44.28 -18.37 -15.72
CA GLU A 477 -45.42 -17.52 -16.12
C GLU A 477 -45.29 -16.08 -15.62
N ARG A 478 -44.61 -15.88 -14.48
CA ARG A 478 -44.36 -14.56 -13.87
C ARG A 478 -43.02 -13.95 -14.29
N GLY A 479 -42.32 -14.58 -15.24
CA GLY A 479 -41.07 -14.05 -15.79
C GLY A 479 -39.83 -14.30 -14.93
N VAL A 480 -39.91 -15.21 -13.95
CA VAL A 480 -38.76 -15.63 -13.15
C VAL A 480 -37.99 -16.71 -13.93
N ASP A 481 -36.73 -16.45 -14.24
CA ASP A 481 -35.87 -17.46 -14.88
C ASP A 481 -35.44 -18.51 -13.85
N VAL A 482 -35.95 -19.73 -14.04
CA VAL A 482 -35.75 -20.84 -13.12
C VAL A 482 -34.45 -21.61 -13.43
N LYS A 483 -33.84 -21.39 -14.60
CA LYS A 483 -32.70 -22.22 -15.08
C LYS A 483 -31.35 -21.82 -14.48
N ASP A 484 -31.21 -20.57 -14.03
CA ASP A 484 -29.96 -20.02 -13.48
C ASP A 484 -30.01 -19.76 -11.95
N ASN A 485 -31.13 -20.08 -11.30
CA ASN A 485 -31.34 -19.77 -9.89
C ASN A 485 -30.79 -20.87 -8.95
N GLU A 486 -29.97 -20.47 -7.96
CA GLU A 486 -29.47 -21.37 -6.89
C GLU A 486 -30.60 -22.11 -6.17
N TRP A 487 -31.80 -21.53 -6.18
CA TRP A 487 -33.03 -22.12 -5.65
C TRP A 487 -33.40 -23.47 -6.27
N LEU A 488 -33.19 -23.68 -7.58
CA LEU A 488 -33.49 -24.95 -8.25
C LEU A 488 -32.48 -26.04 -7.84
N VAL A 489 -31.23 -25.64 -7.59
CA VAL A 489 -30.21 -26.51 -7.00
C VAL A 489 -30.58 -26.84 -5.55
N PHE A 490 -31.08 -25.86 -4.80
CA PHE A 490 -31.55 -26.02 -3.42
C PHE A 490 -32.79 -26.92 -3.31
N SER A 491 -33.80 -26.78 -4.18
CA SER A 491 -34.98 -27.66 -4.25
C SER A 491 -34.58 -29.11 -4.54
N LYS A 492 -33.61 -29.32 -5.43
CA LYS A 492 -33.04 -30.65 -5.67
C LYS A 492 -32.30 -31.22 -4.45
N HIS A 493 -31.52 -30.40 -3.75
CA HIS A 493 -30.87 -30.79 -2.49
C HIS A 493 -31.86 -31.02 -1.35
N LEU A 494 -33.02 -30.35 -1.34
CA LEU A 494 -34.09 -30.60 -0.39
C LEU A 494 -34.68 -31.99 -0.59
N LYS A 495 -34.91 -32.42 -1.83
CA LYS A 495 -35.32 -33.81 -2.11
C LYS A 495 -34.35 -34.82 -1.49
N GLU A 496 -33.05 -34.61 -1.65
CA GLU A 496 -31.98 -35.46 -1.08
C GLU A 496 -31.88 -35.38 0.46
N ARG A 497 -32.05 -34.19 1.04
CA ARG A 497 -31.99 -33.97 2.50
C ARG A 497 -33.18 -34.59 3.22
N PHE A 498 -34.35 -34.61 2.58
CA PHE A 498 -35.57 -35.18 3.13
C PHE A 498 -35.73 -36.69 2.80
N ALA A 499 -35.12 -37.19 1.70
CA ALA A 499 -35.06 -38.61 1.26
C ALA A 499 -34.77 -39.64 2.35
N HIS A 500 -34.03 -39.28 3.40
CA HIS A 500 -33.44 -40.27 4.30
C HIS A 500 -33.85 -40.17 5.77
N SER A 501 -34.52 -39.12 6.24
CA SER A 501 -34.70 -38.96 7.72
C SER A 501 -35.97 -38.27 8.21
N SER A 502 -36.65 -37.44 7.43
CA SER A 502 -37.88 -36.74 7.87
C SER A 502 -39.17 -37.43 7.44
N TYR A 503 -39.18 -38.18 6.33
CA TYR A 503 -40.38 -38.88 5.84
C TYR A 503 -40.89 -39.89 6.87
N TYR A 504 -40.00 -40.66 7.47
CA TYR A 504 -40.32 -41.60 8.55
C TYR A 504 -40.77 -40.91 9.84
N GLY A 505 -40.32 -39.67 10.08
CA GLY A 505 -40.69 -38.88 11.27
C GLY A 505 -42.06 -38.20 11.13
N VAL A 506 -42.35 -37.64 9.96
CA VAL A 506 -43.65 -37.03 9.64
C VAL A 506 -44.72 -38.11 9.48
N ILE A 507 -44.47 -39.15 8.67
CA ILE A 507 -45.37 -40.30 8.51
C ILE A 507 -45.47 -41.06 9.84
N GLY A 508 -44.38 -41.19 10.59
CA GLY A 508 -44.37 -41.81 11.92
C GLY A 508 -45.20 -41.02 12.94
N ASN A 509 -45.09 -39.68 12.98
CA ASN A 509 -45.91 -38.83 13.84
C ASN A 509 -47.37 -38.82 13.40
N PHE A 510 -47.64 -38.89 12.11
CA PHE A 510 -48.98 -39.00 11.53
C PHE A 510 -49.64 -40.32 11.95
N LEU A 511 -48.92 -41.44 11.84
CA LEU A 511 -49.35 -42.76 12.30
C LEU A 511 -49.47 -42.86 13.84
N LEU A 512 -48.56 -42.24 14.59
CA LEU A 512 -48.60 -42.17 16.06
C LEU A 512 -49.78 -41.33 16.58
N THR A 513 -50.15 -40.27 15.85
CA THR A 513 -51.31 -39.42 16.18
C THR A 513 -52.62 -40.19 15.95
N ILE A 514 -52.67 -41.02 14.90
CA ILE A 514 -53.76 -41.97 14.64
C ILE A 514 -53.89 -42.99 15.78
N ASP A 515 -52.79 -43.59 16.23
CA ASP A 515 -52.78 -44.55 17.34
C ASP A 515 -53.15 -43.91 18.70
N TYR A 516 -52.71 -42.67 18.95
CA TYR A 516 -52.91 -41.97 20.22
C TYR A 516 -54.32 -41.39 20.39
N HIS A 517 -54.96 -40.87 19.33
CA HIS A 517 -56.30 -40.28 19.42
C HIS A 517 -57.45 -41.30 19.41
N LEU A 518 -57.18 -42.55 19.01
CA LEU A 518 -58.24 -43.52 18.78
C LEU A 518 -58.50 -44.46 19.97
N GLY A 519 -57.53 -44.85 20.78
CA GLY A 519 -57.79 -45.63 22.02
C GLY A 519 -58.67 -46.89 21.85
N ILE A 520 -58.68 -47.51 20.67
CA ILE A 520 -59.63 -48.57 20.27
C ILE A 520 -58.88 -49.91 20.09
N SER A 521 -59.53 -51.03 20.45
CA SER A 521 -59.00 -52.38 20.19
C SER A 521 -59.27 -52.84 18.75
N PRO A 522 -58.45 -53.75 18.19
CA PRO A 522 -58.37 -54.04 16.75
C PRO A 522 -59.67 -54.51 16.04
N ALA A 523 -60.73 -54.91 16.74
CA ALA A 523 -61.95 -55.45 16.13
C ALA A 523 -62.98 -54.42 15.60
N GLU A 524 -63.03 -53.18 16.10
CA GLU A 524 -63.99 -52.14 15.64
C GLU A 524 -63.44 -51.24 14.50
N THR A 525 -62.24 -51.57 14.06
CA THR A 525 -61.31 -50.78 13.23
C THR A 525 -61.75 -50.57 11.77
N ARG A 526 -62.52 -51.48 11.16
CA ARG A 526 -62.67 -51.50 9.68
C ARG A 526 -63.45 -50.34 9.06
N ASN A 527 -64.60 -49.96 9.61
CA ASN A 527 -65.38 -48.82 9.10
C ASN A 527 -64.92 -47.49 9.72
N ILE A 528 -64.38 -47.53 10.94
CA ILE A 528 -63.89 -46.34 11.65
C ILE A 528 -62.57 -45.85 11.05
N TYR A 529 -61.67 -46.73 10.59
CA TYR A 529 -60.44 -46.30 9.92
C TYR A 529 -60.71 -45.73 8.53
N HIS A 530 -61.69 -46.22 7.76
CA HIS A 530 -62.00 -45.64 6.45
C HIS A 530 -62.55 -44.21 6.60
N GLU A 531 -63.60 -44.01 7.43
CA GLU A 531 -64.17 -42.68 7.67
C GLU A 531 -63.23 -41.73 8.43
N LYS A 532 -62.42 -42.21 9.38
CA LYS A 532 -61.50 -41.35 10.15
C LYS A 532 -60.14 -41.13 9.49
N LEU A 533 -59.62 -42.05 8.66
CA LEU A 533 -58.48 -41.75 7.79
C LEU A 533 -58.88 -40.77 6.71
N GLU A 534 -60.08 -40.88 6.11
CA GLU A 534 -60.62 -39.83 5.24
C GLU A 534 -60.78 -38.49 5.96
N LEU A 535 -61.13 -38.49 7.26
CA LEU A 535 -61.24 -37.26 8.07
C LEU A 535 -59.87 -36.66 8.46
N ILE A 536 -58.88 -37.50 8.77
CA ILE A 536 -57.52 -37.11 9.21
C ILE A 536 -56.63 -36.76 8.01
N MET A 537 -56.86 -37.39 6.86
CA MET A 537 -56.22 -37.08 5.58
C MET A 537 -57.04 -36.08 4.76
N SER A 538 -58.19 -35.63 5.26
CA SER A 538 -59.06 -34.69 4.56
C SER A 538 -58.26 -33.52 3.98
N TYR A 539 -58.67 -33.05 2.81
CA TYR A 539 -58.13 -31.90 2.07
C TYR A 539 -57.46 -30.85 2.98
N THR A 540 -58.12 -30.47 4.08
CA THR A 540 -57.63 -29.51 5.09
C THR A 540 -56.26 -29.87 5.71
N TYR A 541 -56.01 -31.11 6.14
CA TYR A 541 -54.75 -31.46 6.81
C TYR A 541 -53.57 -31.60 5.83
N MET A 542 -53.82 -32.09 4.61
CA MET A 542 -52.80 -32.17 3.57
C MET A 542 -52.47 -30.79 2.99
N HIS A 543 -53.48 -29.94 2.81
CA HIS A 543 -53.30 -28.51 2.53
C HIS A 543 -52.39 -27.86 3.58
N ASP A 544 -52.71 -28.03 4.87
CA ASP A 544 -51.94 -27.44 5.97
C ASP A 544 -50.51 -27.99 6.04
N PHE A 545 -50.30 -29.27 5.73
CA PHE A 545 -48.97 -29.88 5.64
C PHE A 545 -48.12 -29.30 4.50
N THR A 546 -48.67 -29.21 3.29
CA THR A 546 -47.96 -28.68 2.12
C THR A 546 -47.61 -27.20 2.32
N ILE A 547 -48.54 -26.41 2.85
CA ILE A 547 -48.30 -25.01 3.20
C ILE A 547 -47.24 -24.90 4.30
N ALA A 548 -47.31 -25.73 5.36
CA ALA A 548 -46.29 -25.74 6.41
C ALA A 548 -44.89 -26.12 5.90
N PHE A 549 -44.81 -27.07 4.95
CA PHE A 549 -43.56 -27.48 4.32
C PHE A 549 -42.95 -26.37 3.45
N LEU A 550 -43.75 -25.71 2.62
CA LEU A 550 -43.32 -24.55 1.83
C LEU A 550 -42.91 -23.38 2.72
N ASN A 551 -43.67 -23.10 3.79
CA ASN A 551 -43.33 -22.06 4.77
C ASN A 551 -42.00 -22.36 5.48
N TYR A 552 -41.74 -23.61 5.84
CA TYR A 552 -40.50 -23.99 6.49
C TYR A 552 -39.28 -23.78 5.58
N ILE A 553 -39.40 -24.10 4.30
CA ILE A 553 -38.29 -24.08 3.36
C ILE A 553 -38.04 -22.68 2.79
N ALA A 554 -39.07 -22.08 2.17
CA ALA A 554 -38.96 -20.77 1.54
C ALA A 554 -38.85 -19.67 2.58
N GLY A 555 -39.60 -19.78 3.69
CA GLY A 555 -39.47 -18.86 4.81
C GLY A 555 -38.05 -18.85 5.38
N ASP A 556 -37.43 -20.00 5.64
CA ASP A 556 -36.06 -20.06 6.18
C ASP A 556 -35.02 -19.45 5.23
N VAL A 557 -35.16 -19.66 3.91
CA VAL A 557 -34.25 -19.07 2.92
C VAL A 557 -34.46 -17.57 2.76
N ILE A 558 -35.70 -17.11 2.57
CA ILE A 558 -36.03 -15.68 2.44
C ILE A 558 -35.63 -14.93 3.72
N ILE A 559 -35.88 -15.51 4.91
CA ILE A 559 -35.45 -14.93 6.19
C ILE A 559 -33.93 -14.84 6.27
N LYS A 560 -33.19 -15.88 5.85
CA LYS A 560 -31.71 -15.84 5.83
C LYS A 560 -31.17 -14.77 4.89
N LEU A 561 -31.74 -14.65 3.68
CA LEU A 561 -31.35 -13.63 2.71
C LEU A 561 -31.68 -12.21 3.21
N LYS A 562 -32.89 -12.00 3.74
CA LYS A 562 -33.28 -10.72 4.37
C LYS A 562 -32.37 -10.35 5.54
N ASN A 563 -32.06 -11.30 6.43
CA ASN A 563 -31.16 -11.07 7.55
C ASN A 563 -29.73 -10.74 7.09
N GLN A 564 -29.23 -11.43 6.06
CA GLN A 564 -27.93 -11.11 5.46
C GLN A 564 -27.93 -9.71 4.87
N HIS A 565 -28.94 -9.37 4.07
CA HIS A 565 -29.10 -8.04 3.47
C HIS A 565 -29.14 -6.91 4.52
N VAL A 566 -29.94 -7.08 5.59
CA VAL A 566 -29.97 -6.13 6.72
C VAL A 566 -28.59 -5.98 7.36
N THR A 567 -27.88 -7.10 7.59
CA THR A 567 -26.53 -7.06 8.16
C THR A 567 -25.57 -6.29 7.26
N PHE A 568 -25.62 -6.49 5.94
CA PHE A 568 -24.78 -5.76 4.98
C PHE A 568 -25.11 -4.27 4.93
N TYR A 569 -26.39 -3.91 5.02
CA TYR A 569 -26.82 -2.51 5.07
C TYR A 569 -26.29 -1.81 6.33
N GLU A 570 -26.31 -2.48 7.48
CA GLU A 570 -25.72 -1.99 8.73
C GLU A 570 -24.18 -1.86 8.62
N GLU A 571 -23.50 -2.85 8.03
CA GLU A 571 -22.05 -2.81 7.77
C GLU A 571 -21.69 -1.60 6.88
N LEU A 572 -22.44 -1.36 5.80
CA LEU A 572 -22.24 -0.24 4.89
C LEU A 572 -22.48 1.12 5.58
N ALA A 573 -23.54 1.23 6.38
CA ALA A 573 -23.85 2.45 7.12
C ALA A 573 -22.78 2.79 8.17
N GLN A 574 -22.25 1.77 8.87
CA GLN A 574 -21.12 1.94 9.79
C GLN A 574 -19.85 2.35 9.06
N PHE A 575 -19.62 1.78 7.87
CA PHE A 575 -18.48 2.12 7.03
C PHE A 575 -18.56 3.57 6.54
N GLU A 576 -19.72 3.99 6.03
CA GLU A 576 -19.99 5.36 5.62
C GLU A 576 -19.81 6.36 6.77
N ALA A 577 -20.28 6.05 7.97
CA ALA A 577 -20.07 6.89 9.15
C ALA A 577 -18.58 7.10 9.46
N LYS A 578 -17.77 6.04 9.39
CA LYS A 578 -16.31 6.12 9.58
C LYS A 578 -15.62 6.94 8.49
N ILE A 579 -16.04 6.79 7.23
CA ILE A 579 -15.47 7.56 6.12
C ILE A 579 -15.79 9.04 6.28
N ASN A 580 -17.04 9.38 6.61
CA ASN A 580 -17.43 10.78 6.81
C ASN A 580 -16.68 11.44 7.97
N GLU A 581 -16.46 10.73 9.08
CA GLU A 581 -15.66 11.23 10.21
C GLU A 581 -14.22 11.59 9.76
N LEU A 582 -13.58 10.75 8.95
CA LEU A 582 -12.22 11.01 8.44
C LEU A 582 -12.13 12.11 7.39
N LEU A 583 -13.20 12.31 6.62
CA LEU A 583 -13.24 13.36 5.60
C LEU A 583 -13.53 14.74 6.22
N ASP A 584 -14.22 14.77 7.36
CA ASP A 584 -14.46 15.97 8.15
C ASP A 584 -13.24 16.40 8.99
N GLU A 585 -12.39 15.45 9.42
CA GLU A 585 -11.12 15.67 10.16
C GLU A 585 -9.93 16.11 9.27
#